data_AF-A0A966WI66-F1
#
_entry.id   AF-A0A966WI66-F1
#
_cell.length_a   1.000
_cell.length_b   1.000
_cell.length_c   1.000
_cell.angle_alpha   90.00
_cell.angle_beta   90.00
_cell.angle_gamma   90.00
#
_symmetry.space_group_name_H-M   'P 1'
#
loop_
_entity.id
_entity.type
_entity.pdbx_description
1 polymer ?
#
loop_
_entity_poly.entity_id
_entity_poly.type
_entity_poly.pdbx_seq_one_letter_code
_entity_poly.pdbx_strand_id
1 'polypeptide(L)'
;TTHGMPKATLMQERLLAINPELDLTTITSFVSPEMVATQLAQRPDYIIDAIDSITPKLTFIKMAVESGIALVSSMGAGAKLDPTQLQVVDIAKTYNCPFAQQIRKQLKRKYGIRKGIKVVFSPEKPLKESLMLTDGSNFKKSAYGTISYLPATFGAVAASVVIRDLVAAAPR
;
A
#
# COMPACT_ATOMS: atom_id res chain seq x y z
N THR A 1 -4.63 -27.05 0.03
CA THR A 1 -4.69 -25.74 -0.66
C THR A 1 -5.35 -24.74 0.28
N THR A 2 -4.99 -23.45 0.25
CA THR A 2 -5.51 -22.43 1.19
C THR A 2 -6.70 -21.63 0.62
N HIS A 3 -7.37 -22.17 -0.40
CA HIS A 3 -8.48 -21.49 -1.07
C HIS A 3 -9.67 -21.31 -0.12
N GLY A 4 -10.34 -20.15 -0.20
CA GLY A 4 -11.51 -19.82 0.61
C GLY A 4 -11.20 -19.33 2.03
N MET A 5 -9.96 -19.46 2.50
CA MET A 5 -9.55 -18.97 3.81
C MET A 5 -9.30 -17.45 3.81
N PRO A 6 -9.66 -16.70 4.87
CA PRO A 6 -9.36 -15.28 4.96
C PRO A 6 -7.85 -15.01 4.91
N LYS A 7 -7.44 -14.12 4.01
CA LYS A 7 -6.01 -13.77 3.80
C LYS A 7 -5.33 -13.26 5.06
N ALA A 8 -6.04 -12.46 5.86
CA ALA A 8 -5.49 -11.87 7.09
C ALA A 8 -5.19 -12.96 8.14
N THR A 9 -6.10 -13.93 8.32
CA THR A 9 -5.91 -15.08 9.22
C THR A 9 -4.74 -15.96 8.80
N LEU A 10 -4.65 -16.30 7.50
CA LEU A 10 -3.50 -17.05 6.98
C LEU A 10 -2.16 -16.34 7.21
N MET A 11 -2.15 -15.01 7.09
CA MET A 11 -0.95 -14.23 7.33
C MET A 11 -0.59 -14.19 8.82
N GLN A 12 -1.58 -14.10 9.71
CA GLN A 12 -1.35 -14.19 11.16
C GLN A 12 -0.70 -15.52 11.54
N GLU A 13 -1.25 -16.65 11.08
CA GLU A 13 -0.68 -17.98 11.33
C GLU A 13 0.77 -18.06 10.86
N ARG A 14 1.04 -17.58 9.65
CA ARG A 14 2.39 -17.58 9.09
C ARG A 14 3.35 -16.67 9.86
N LEU A 15 2.90 -15.50 10.34
CA LEU A 15 3.74 -14.59 11.14
C LEU A 15 4.07 -15.19 12.50
N LEU A 16 3.10 -15.82 13.18
CA LEU A 16 3.31 -16.49 14.46
C LEU A 16 4.20 -17.73 14.33
N ALA A 17 4.15 -18.44 13.20
CA ALA A 17 5.08 -19.52 12.90
C ALA A 17 6.52 -19.03 12.70
N ILE A 18 6.72 -17.77 12.30
CA ILE A 18 8.05 -17.14 12.17
C ILE A 18 8.53 -16.63 13.53
N ASN A 19 7.68 -15.92 14.26
CA ASN A 19 7.96 -15.43 15.61
C ASN A 19 6.71 -15.57 16.49
N PRO A 20 6.68 -16.56 17.40
CA PRO A 20 5.54 -16.79 18.29
C PRO A 20 5.27 -15.67 19.30
N GLU A 21 6.23 -14.78 19.53
CA GLU A 21 6.12 -13.68 20.50
C GLU A 21 5.45 -12.42 19.91
N LEU A 22 5.07 -12.43 18.64
CA LEU A 22 4.39 -11.29 18.02
C LEU A 22 3.00 -11.09 18.64
N ASP A 23 2.74 -9.88 19.13
CA ASP A 23 1.39 -9.42 19.45
C ASP A 23 0.70 -8.93 18.17
N LEU A 24 -0.26 -9.71 17.67
CA LEU A 24 -0.93 -9.47 16.39
C LEU A 24 -2.42 -9.25 16.58
N THR A 25 -2.91 -8.12 16.09
CA THR A 25 -4.35 -7.86 15.89
C THR A 25 -4.71 -8.07 14.42
N THR A 26 -5.56 -9.06 14.14
CA THR A 26 -6.02 -9.39 12.78
C THR A 26 -7.43 -8.85 12.55
N ILE A 27 -7.61 -8.11 11.47
CA ILE A 27 -8.91 -7.54 11.09
C ILE A 27 -9.35 -8.13 9.76
N THR A 28 -10.44 -8.90 9.77
CA THR A 28 -11.04 -9.53 8.58
C THR A 28 -12.28 -8.75 8.13
N SER A 29 -12.11 -7.47 7.82
CA SER A 29 -13.18 -6.61 7.27
C SER A 29 -12.64 -5.75 6.14
N PHE A 30 -13.55 -5.23 5.30
CA PHE A 30 -13.16 -4.25 4.30
C PHE A 30 -12.86 -2.89 4.95
N VAL A 31 -12.01 -2.12 4.28
CA VAL A 31 -11.64 -0.78 4.75
C VAL A 31 -12.84 0.16 4.66
N SER A 32 -13.33 0.61 5.82
CA SER A 32 -14.29 1.69 5.97
C SER A 32 -13.67 2.88 6.72
N PRO A 33 -14.18 4.11 6.56
CA PRO A 33 -13.68 5.26 7.33
C PRO A 33 -13.70 5.03 8.85
N GLU A 34 -14.74 4.39 9.36
CA GLU A 34 -14.91 4.10 10.80
C GLU A 34 -13.84 3.13 11.28
N MET A 35 -13.59 2.06 10.51
CA MET A 35 -12.53 1.09 10.82
C MET A 35 -11.16 1.79 10.86
N VAL A 36 -10.86 2.61 9.85
CA VAL A 36 -9.60 3.36 9.80
C VAL A 36 -9.47 4.30 11.01
N ALA A 37 -10.53 5.01 11.39
CA ALA A 37 -10.52 5.88 12.57
C ALA A 37 -10.18 5.09 13.85
N THR A 38 -10.79 3.92 14.05
CA THR A 38 -10.51 3.05 15.19
C THR A 38 -9.05 2.62 15.24
N GLN A 39 -8.44 2.27 14.09
CA GLN A 39 -7.05 1.85 14.05
C GLN A 39 -6.07 3.01 14.26
N LEU A 40 -6.35 4.18 13.68
CA LEU A 40 -5.51 5.36 13.88
C LEU A 40 -5.59 5.91 15.31
N ALA A 41 -6.70 5.69 16.01
CA ALA A 41 -6.84 6.03 17.42
C ALA A 41 -5.89 5.25 18.34
N GLN A 42 -5.39 4.08 17.89
CA GLN A 42 -4.34 3.32 18.60
C GLN A 42 -2.95 3.96 18.48
N ARG A 43 -2.81 5.04 17.70
CA ARG A 43 -1.57 5.80 17.52
C ARG A 43 -0.37 4.90 17.10
N PRO A 44 -0.51 4.11 16.02
CA PRO A 44 0.63 3.32 15.53
C PRO A 44 1.80 4.23 15.16
N ASP A 45 3.03 3.77 15.42
CA ASP A 45 4.25 4.51 15.09
C ASP A 45 4.40 4.72 13.58
N TYR A 46 3.92 3.75 12.80
CA TYR A 46 4.06 3.75 11.36
C TYR A 46 2.94 2.98 10.68
N ILE A 47 2.62 3.38 9.45
CA ILE A 47 1.66 2.67 8.61
C ILE A 47 2.25 2.27 7.25
N ILE A 48 1.99 1.03 6.85
CA ILE A 48 2.24 0.52 5.50
C ILE A 48 0.89 0.39 4.78
N ASP A 49 0.69 1.19 3.73
CA ASP A 49 -0.51 1.13 2.92
C ASP A 49 -0.28 0.32 1.62
N ALA A 50 -0.82 -0.90 1.59
CA ALA A 50 -0.78 -1.82 0.46
C ALA A 50 -2.14 -2.01 -0.26
N ILE A 51 -3.08 -1.06 -0.10
CA ILE A 51 -4.42 -1.14 -0.70
C ILE A 51 -4.35 -0.93 -2.23
N ASP A 52 -4.98 -1.79 -3.03
CA ASP A 52 -4.97 -1.68 -4.50
C ASP A 52 -6.16 -0.91 -5.10
N SER A 53 -7.08 -0.47 -4.25
CA SER A 53 -8.31 0.22 -4.62
C SER A 53 -8.26 1.70 -4.28
N ILE A 54 -8.77 2.54 -5.17
CA ILE A 54 -8.54 3.99 -5.12
C ILE A 54 -9.24 4.67 -3.95
N THR A 55 -10.55 4.47 -3.80
CA THR A 55 -11.32 5.14 -2.75
C THR A 55 -10.81 4.78 -1.35
N PRO A 56 -10.62 3.50 -1.00
CA PRO A 56 -10.13 3.15 0.33
C PRO A 56 -8.70 3.64 0.58
N LYS A 57 -7.81 3.56 -0.43
CA LYS A 57 -6.45 4.11 -0.32
C LYS A 57 -6.46 5.62 -0.04
N LEU A 58 -7.30 6.38 -0.74
CA LEU A 58 -7.43 7.83 -0.54
C LEU A 58 -7.92 8.17 0.87
N THR A 59 -8.96 7.48 1.36
CA THR A 59 -9.48 7.64 2.73
C THR A 59 -8.37 7.38 3.74
N PHE A 60 -7.64 6.27 3.56
CA PHE A 60 -6.58 5.85 4.46
C PHE A 60 -5.44 6.88 4.53
N ILE A 61 -4.90 7.29 3.37
CA ILE A 61 -3.82 8.28 3.29
C ILE A 61 -4.27 9.61 3.91
N LYS A 62 -5.48 10.07 3.59
CA LYS A 62 -6.03 11.33 4.12
C LYS A 62 -6.08 11.31 5.64
N MET A 63 -6.63 10.25 6.23
CA MET A 63 -6.81 10.16 7.69
C MET A 63 -5.47 9.98 8.42
N ALA A 64 -4.52 9.24 7.84
CA ALA A 64 -3.18 9.11 8.39
C ALA A 64 -2.44 10.45 8.42
N VAL A 65 -2.51 11.22 7.32
CA VAL A 65 -1.91 12.57 7.23
C VAL A 65 -2.54 13.53 8.25
N GLU A 66 -3.87 13.54 8.38
CA GLU A 66 -4.57 14.38 9.36
C GLU A 66 -4.25 14.02 10.81
N SER A 67 -3.96 12.74 11.07
CA SER A 67 -3.60 12.23 12.40
C SER A 67 -2.11 12.42 12.73
N GLY A 68 -1.31 12.92 11.79
CA GLY A 68 0.13 13.12 11.94
C GLY A 68 0.91 11.82 12.08
N ILE A 69 0.40 10.70 11.59
CA ILE A 69 1.05 9.39 11.68
C ILE A 69 1.90 9.16 10.43
N ALA A 70 3.14 8.69 10.63
CA ALA A 70 4.05 8.39 9.53
C ALA A 70 3.50 7.24 8.66
N LEU A 71 3.60 7.40 7.33
CA LEU A 71 3.16 6.37 6.39
C LEU A 71 4.08 6.20 5.19
N VAL A 72 4.09 4.98 4.66
CA VAL A 72 4.59 4.63 3.33
C VAL A 72 3.48 3.93 2.55
N SER A 73 3.23 4.36 1.31
CA SER A 73 2.17 3.79 0.47
C SER A 73 2.73 3.11 -0.77
N SER A 74 2.30 1.87 -1.03
CA SER A 74 2.60 1.13 -2.24
C SER A 74 1.71 1.57 -3.39
N MET A 75 2.32 1.86 -4.54
CA MET A 75 1.63 2.21 -5.77
C MET A 75 1.44 0.98 -6.67
N GLY A 76 1.10 1.19 -7.95
CA GLY A 76 0.77 0.12 -8.88
C GLY A 76 1.99 -0.72 -9.29
N ALA A 77 1.96 -2.00 -8.91
CA ALA A 77 2.93 -3.04 -9.29
C ALA A 77 2.53 -3.85 -10.53
N GLY A 78 1.29 -3.72 -11.02
CA GLY A 78 0.82 -4.48 -12.19
C GLY A 78 1.50 -4.04 -13.50
N ALA A 79 1.50 -4.95 -14.48
CA ALA A 79 2.04 -4.77 -15.83
C ALA A 79 3.54 -4.49 -15.92
N LYS A 80 4.30 -4.93 -14.93
CA LYS A 80 5.72 -4.61 -14.74
C LYS A 80 6.51 -5.87 -14.40
N LEU A 81 7.79 -5.84 -14.72
CA LEU A 81 8.69 -6.98 -14.60
C LEU A 81 9.98 -6.64 -13.87
N ASP A 82 10.48 -5.41 -13.91
CA ASP A 82 11.83 -5.11 -13.41
C ASP A 82 11.81 -4.55 -11.98
N PRO A 83 12.16 -5.36 -10.95
CA PRO A 83 12.19 -4.89 -9.57
C PRO A 83 13.35 -3.92 -9.31
N THR A 84 14.35 -3.84 -10.17
CA THR A 84 15.49 -2.91 -9.98
C THR A 84 15.11 -1.45 -10.24
N GLN A 85 13.96 -1.23 -10.90
CA GLN A 85 13.40 0.11 -11.14
C GLN A 85 12.54 0.64 -9.99
N LEU A 86 12.41 -0.09 -8.87
CA LEU A 86 11.66 0.40 -7.72
C LEU A 86 12.33 1.64 -7.11
N GLN A 87 11.50 2.64 -6.81
CA GLN A 87 11.92 3.90 -6.23
C GLN A 87 11.06 4.23 -5.02
N VAL A 88 11.70 4.82 -4.01
CA VAL A 88 11.03 5.43 -2.86
C VAL A 88 11.13 6.94 -3.00
N VAL A 89 10.00 7.60 -3.22
CA VAL A 89 9.95 9.06 -3.45
C VAL A 89 8.74 9.67 -2.77
N ASP A 90 8.66 11.00 -2.77
CA ASP A 90 7.41 11.70 -2.46
C ASP A 90 6.35 11.44 -3.55
N ILE A 91 5.08 11.31 -3.18
CA ILE A 91 3.96 11.12 -4.12
C ILE A 91 3.97 12.15 -5.28
N ALA A 92 4.39 13.40 -5.02
CA ALA A 92 4.48 14.47 -6.02
C ALA A 92 5.50 14.17 -7.12
N LYS A 93 6.54 13.38 -6.81
CA LYS A 93 7.64 13.05 -7.72
C LYS A 93 7.40 11.78 -8.54
N THR A 94 6.27 11.09 -8.35
CA THR A 94 5.96 9.87 -9.12
C THR A 94 5.61 10.19 -10.58
N TYR A 95 6.13 9.38 -11.50
CA TYR A 95 5.93 9.49 -12.95
C TYR A 95 5.70 8.09 -13.57
N ASN A 96 5.17 8.03 -14.80
CA ASN A 96 4.90 6.77 -15.53
C ASN A 96 4.11 5.69 -14.76
N CYS A 97 3.40 6.06 -13.69
CA CYS A 97 2.57 5.15 -12.90
C CYS A 97 1.13 5.67 -12.89
N PRO A 98 0.21 5.09 -13.69
CA PRO A 98 -1.18 5.54 -13.78
C PRO A 98 -1.90 5.54 -12.42
N PHE A 99 -1.65 4.50 -11.61
CA PHE A 99 -2.25 4.40 -10.28
C PHE A 99 -1.77 5.53 -9.36
N ALA A 100 -0.46 5.79 -9.29
CA ALA A 100 0.09 6.89 -8.50
C ALA A 100 -0.40 8.26 -9.01
N GLN A 101 -0.51 8.44 -10.34
CA GLN A 101 -1.06 9.65 -10.94
C GLN A 101 -2.51 9.89 -10.51
N GLN A 102 -3.35 8.84 -10.52
CA GLN A 102 -4.75 8.96 -10.12
C GLN A 102 -4.88 9.26 -8.63
N ILE A 103 -4.12 8.59 -7.77
CA ILE A 103 -4.06 8.87 -6.32
C ILE A 103 -3.63 10.32 -6.09
N ARG A 104 -2.50 10.77 -6.66
CA ARG A 104 -1.99 12.14 -6.56
C ARG A 104 -3.02 13.18 -7.01
N LYS A 105 -3.69 12.97 -8.15
CA LYS A 105 -4.70 13.88 -8.67
C LYS A 105 -5.90 14.00 -7.72
N GLN A 106 -6.36 12.88 -7.16
CA GLN A 106 -7.50 12.88 -6.24
C GLN A 106 -7.15 13.47 -4.88
N LEU A 107 -5.97 13.15 -4.32
CA LEU A 107 -5.46 13.75 -3.08
C LEU A 107 -5.41 15.28 -3.20
N LYS A 108 -4.82 15.80 -4.28
CA LYS A 108 -4.75 17.24 -4.55
C LYS A 108 -6.14 17.86 -4.66
N ARG A 109 -7.04 17.24 -5.44
CA ARG A 109 -8.35 17.82 -5.76
C ARG A 109 -9.34 17.76 -4.59
N LYS A 110 -9.38 16.64 -3.85
CA LYS A 110 -10.36 16.41 -2.80
C LYS A 110 -9.91 16.91 -1.43
N TYR A 111 -8.61 16.86 -1.15
CA TYR A 111 -8.07 17.10 0.20
C TYR A 111 -6.94 18.14 0.24
N GLY A 112 -6.56 18.72 -0.89
CA GLY A 112 -5.47 19.71 -0.95
C GLY A 112 -4.06 19.14 -0.72
N ILE A 113 -3.94 17.83 -0.49
CA ILE A 113 -2.67 17.15 -0.22
C ILE A 113 -1.87 17.04 -1.52
N ARG A 114 -0.69 17.68 -1.56
CA ARG A 114 0.16 17.79 -2.77
C ARG A 114 1.48 17.03 -2.67
N LYS A 115 2.03 16.89 -1.46
CA LYS A 115 3.34 16.32 -1.13
C LYS A 115 3.33 15.87 0.35
N GLY A 116 4.43 15.29 0.82
CA GLY A 116 4.63 14.84 2.19
C GLY A 116 4.30 13.37 2.42
N ILE A 117 4.13 12.58 1.36
CA ILE A 117 3.77 11.16 1.47
C ILE A 117 4.84 10.34 0.77
N LYS A 118 5.57 9.52 1.54
CA LYS A 118 6.53 8.55 0.98
C LYS A 118 5.77 7.44 0.26
N VAL A 119 6.19 7.13 -0.96
CA VAL A 119 5.57 6.08 -1.77
C VAL A 119 6.60 5.19 -2.44
N VAL A 120 6.25 3.91 -2.58
CA VAL A 120 7.00 2.95 -3.40
C VAL A 120 6.31 2.85 -4.75
N PHE A 121 7.05 3.11 -5.83
CA PHE A 121 6.55 2.95 -7.18
C PHE A 121 7.67 2.48 -8.12
N SER A 122 7.30 2.02 -9.31
CA SER A 122 8.23 1.80 -10.41
C SER A 122 7.81 2.70 -11.59
N PRO A 123 8.76 3.38 -12.27
CA PRO A 123 8.50 4.13 -13.49
C PRO A 123 8.52 3.27 -14.76
N GLU A 124 8.74 1.96 -14.62
CA GLU A 124 8.70 1.00 -15.73
C GLU A 124 7.37 1.16 -16.48
N LYS A 125 7.46 1.25 -17.81
CA LYS A 125 6.28 1.41 -18.66
C LYS A 125 5.44 0.14 -18.58
N PRO A 126 4.14 0.25 -18.23
CA PRO A 126 3.24 -0.90 -18.22
C PRO A 126 3.21 -1.64 -19.57
N LEU A 127 3.33 -2.97 -19.53
CA LEU A 127 3.08 -3.83 -20.69
C LEU A 127 1.60 -3.72 -21.09
N LYS A 128 1.32 -3.12 -22.25
CA LYS A 128 -0.06 -2.86 -22.72
C LYS A 128 -0.89 -4.14 -22.87
N GLU A 129 -0.25 -5.23 -23.27
CA GLU A 129 -0.88 -6.55 -23.46
C GLU A 129 -1.35 -7.20 -22.16
N SER A 130 -0.86 -6.74 -21.00
CA SER A 130 -1.23 -7.30 -19.70
C SER A 130 -2.55 -6.76 -19.14
N LEU A 131 -3.23 -5.85 -19.85
CA LEU A 131 -4.51 -5.29 -19.45
C LEU A 131 -5.62 -6.33 -19.62
N MET A 132 -6.17 -6.82 -18.52
CA MET A 132 -7.36 -7.66 -18.47
C MET A 132 -8.57 -6.80 -18.11
N LEU A 133 -9.61 -6.85 -18.94
CA LEU A 133 -10.89 -6.23 -18.62
C LEU A 133 -11.62 -7.09 -17.60
N THR A 134 -12.16 -6.46 -16.56
CA THR A 134 -13.01 -7.12 -15.57
C THR A 134 -14.46 -6.70 -15.76
N ASP A 135 -15.40 -7.47 -15.22
CA ASP A 135 -16.85 -7.20 -15.30
C ASP A 135 -17.32 -5.97 -14.50
N GLY A 136 -16.40 -5.26 -13.83
CA GLY A 136 -16.72 -4.10 -13.00
C GLY A 136 -17.13 -4.43 -11.56
N SER A 137 -17.21 -5.71 -11.19
CA SER A 137 -17.49 -6.13 -9.82
C SER A 137 -16.39 -5.66 -8.85
N ASN A 138 -16.75 -5.45 -7.57
CA ASN A 138 -15.82 -5.01 -6.51
C ASN A 138 -15.00 -3.73 -6.83
N PHE A 139 -15.60 -2.78 -7.59
CA PHE A 139 -14.97 -1.51 -7.97
C PHE A 139 -13.71 -1.63 -8.85
N LYS A 140 -13.46 -2.79 -9.47
CA LYS A 140 -12.35 -3.01 -10.41
C LYS A 140 -12.90 -3.09 -11.83
N LYS A 141 -12.56 -2.11 -12.67
CA LYS A 141 -12.94 -2.06 -14.11
C LYS A 141 -11.92 -2.72 -15.03
N SER A 142 -10.69 -2.86 -14.58
CA SER A 142 -9.61 -3.60 -15.25
C SER A 142 -8.56 -3.99 -14.23
N ALA A 143 -7.83 -5.05 -14.52
CA ALA A 143 -6.68 -5.50 -13.76
C ALA A 143 -5.50 -5.70 -14.70
N TYR A 144 -4.30 -5.41 -14.22
CA TYR A 144 -3.09 -5.78 -14.95
C TYR A 144 -2.58 -7.12 -14.42
N GLY A 145 -2.17 -8.00 -15.32
CA GLY A 145 -1.35 -9.15 -14.97
C GLY A 145 -0.12 -8.70 -14.16
N THR A 146 0.25 -9.47 -13.14
CA THR A 146 1.37 -9.13 -12.26
C THR A 146 2.27 -10.35 -12.10
N ILE A 147 3.57 -10.16 -12.28
CA ILE A 147 4.56 -11.21 -12.03
C ILE A 147 4.73 -11.42 -10.52
N SER A 148 4.82 -12.67 -10.07
CA SER A 148 4.68 -13.05 -8.66
C SER A 148 5.66 -12.35 -7.71
N TYR A 149 6.91 -12.13 -8.14
CA TYR A 149 7.93 -11.53 -7.29
C TYR A 149 7.74 -10.02 -7.09
N LEU A 150 7.06 -9.33 -8.02
CA LEU A 150 7.06 -7.88 -8.00
C LEU A 150 6.26 -7.30 -6.82
N PRO A 151 5.04 -7.77 -6.48
CA PRO A 151 4.36 -7.37 -5.25
C PRO A 151 5.17 -7.65 -3.98
N ALA A 152 5.89 -8.78 -3.94
CA ALA A 152 6.75 -9.11 -2.81
C ALA A 152 7.91 -8.10 -2.67
N THR A 153 8.55 -7.72 -3.78
CA THR A 153 9.61 -6.70 -3.76
C THR A 153 9.08 -5.31 -3.37
N PHE A 154 7.89 -4.91 -3.83
CA PHE A 154 7.22 -3.68 -3.36
C PHE A 154 7.00 -3.71 -1.84
N GLY A 155 6.51 -4.81 -1.31
CA GLY A 155 6.32 -5.01 0.14
C GLY A 155 7.62 -4.93 0.92
N ALA A 156 8.68 -5.59 0.42
CA ALA A 156 10.01 -5.55 1.04
C ALA A 156 10.60 -4.13 1.04
N VAL A 157 10.48 -3.39 -0.07
CA VAL A 157 10.93 -1.99 -0.14
C VAL A 157 10.13 -1.12 0.83
N ALA A 158 8.80 -1.28 0.91
CA ALA A 158 7.97 -0.54 1.87
C ALA A 158 8.38 -0.83 3.31
N ALA A 159 8.57 -2.11 3.68
CA ALA A 159 9.06 -2.49 5.00
C ALA A 159 10.45 -1.87 5.30
N SER A 160 11.36 -1.84 4.33
CA SER A 160 12.67 -1.21 4.48
C SER A 160 12.61 0.29 4.77
N VAL A 161 11.57 0.99 4.29
CA VAL A 161 11.35 2.41 4.60
C VAL A 161 10.97 2.56 6.06
N VAL A 162 10.00 1.76 6.53
CA VAL A 162 9.54 1.79 7.92
C VAL A 162 10.69 1.50 8.88
N ILE A 163 11.42 0.40 8.65
CA ILE A 163 12.52 -0.01 9.54
C ILE A 163 13.58 1.09 9.65
N ARG A 164 14.01 1.68 8.53
CA ARG A 164 15.04 2.73 8.55
C ARG A 164 14.57 4.00 9.23
N ASP A 165 13.31 4.39 9.03
CA ASP A 165 12.74 5.57 9.69
C ASP A 165 12.63 5.37 11.20
N LEU A 166 12.16 4.21 11.66
CA LEU A 166 12.05 3.89 13.08
C LEU A 166 13.43 3.80 13.76
N VAL A 167 14.41 3.17 13.13
CA VAL A 167 15.79 3.11 13.64
C VAL A 167 16.43 4.50 13.71
N ALA A 168 16.15 5.38 12.74
CA ALA A 168 16.67 6.75 12.75
C ALA A 168 16.00 7.65 13.81
N ALA A 169 14.76 7.33 14.19
CA ALA A 169 14.00 8.06 15.22
C ALA A 169 14.30 7.58 16.65
N ALA A 170 14.85 6.37 16.82
CA ALA A 170 15.20 5.84 18.13
C ALA A 170 16.33 6.66 18.78
N PRO A 171 16.22 7.03 20.08
CA PRO A 171 17.33 7.65 20.79
C PRO A 171 18.53 6.69 20.80
N ARG A 172 19.72 7.24 20.50
CA ARG A 172 20.98 6.50 20.56
C ARG A 172 21.41 6.24 21.99
#